data_AF-A0A6A4WE72-F1
#
_entry.id   AF-A0A6A4WE72-F1
#
_cell.length_a   1.000
_cell.length_b   1.000
_cell.length_c   1.000
_cell.angle_alpha   90.00
_cell.angle_beta   90.00
_cell.angle_gamma   90.00
#
_symmetry.space_group_name_H-M   'P 1'
#
loop_
_entity.id
_entity.type
_entity.pdbx_description
1 polymer ?
#
loop_
_entity_poly.entity_id
_entity_poly.type
_entity_poly.pdbx_seq_one_letter_code
_entity_poly.pdbx_strand_id
1 'polypeptide(L)'
;MKVDFLLALLVLTPPASSLGGKSEYQESDKSRANAASRSSSLLAAARRRRCLRIGRLAGTELKEMPHGLLHSLITLRHLNLADNQLTEVPPELHNSHAIETLTLNKNPIKDINEDSFRGMVNLRVLNIAYMPNLEYISDNSFSTLVALRVLRCRNNERLWSVSPHIFDGMDTSRGIFPLQELFLSGNNLTTLAAETVPFWDQLLQVQLHDNPWRCDCRLQWMVDLLPKLVEKGQTEAERVT
;
A
#
# COMPACT_ATOMS: atom_id res chain seq x y z
N MET A 1 -8.02 0.25 -22.58
CA MET A 1 -7.62 -1.17 -22.72
C MET A 1 -6.24 -1.39 -23.35
N LYS A 2 -5.91 -0.98 -24.59
CA LYS A 2 -4.53 -1.19 -25.14
C LYS A 2 -3.51 -0.07 -24.82
N VAL A 3 -3.97 1.12 -24.43
CA VAL A 3 -3.09 2.29 -24.22
C VAL A 3 -2.45 2.27 -22.83
N ASP A 4 -3.22 1.87 -21.82
CA ASP A 4 -2.83 1.80 -20.40
C ASP A 4 -1.66 0.83 -20.15
N PHE A 5 -1.66 -0.28 -20.90
CA PHE A 5 -0.67 -1.34 -20.81
C PHE A 5 0.74 -0.93 -21.29
N LEU A 6 0.80 -0.08 -22.32
CA LEU A 6 2.06 0.39 -22.90
C LEU A 6 2.77 1.40 -22.00
N LEU A 7 1.99 2.26 -21.34
CA LEU A 7 2.51 3.27 -20.42
C LEU A 7 3.12 2.61 -19.18
N ALA A 8 2.42 1.67 -18.54
CA ALA A 8 2.92 0.94 -17.38
C ALA A 8 4.29 0.28 -17.64
N LEU A 9 4.49 -0.31 -18.83
CA LEU A 9 5.75 -0.97 -19.19
C LEU A 9 6.91 0.00 -19.45
N LEU A 10 6.62 1.24 -19.88
CA LEU A 10 7.64 2.28 -20.07
C LEU A 10 8.14 2.82 -18.71
N VAL A 11 7.27 2.97 -17.72
CA VAL A 11 7.64 3.49 -16.38
C VAL A 11 8.45 2.49 -15.54
N LEU A 12 8.36 1.19 -15.85
CA LEU A 12 9.20 0.15 -15.23
C LEU A 12 10.64 0.11 -15.77
N THR A 13 11.00 0.97 -16.72
CA THR A 13 12.39 1.15 -17.17
C THR A 13 13.08 2.28 -16.40
N PRO A 14 14.31 2.08 -15.89
CA PRO A 14 15.07 3.18 -15.31
C PRO A 14 15.34 4.25 -16.40
N PRO A 15 15.44 5.54 -16.05
CA PRO A 15 15.82 6.56 -17.01
C PRO A 15 17.18 6.19 -17.60
N ALA A 16 17.28 6.17 -18.93
CA ALA A 16 18.55 5.98 -19.61
C ALA A 16 19.48 7.13 -19.23
N SER A 17 20.47 6.87 -18.37
CA SER A 17 21.57 7.78 -18.17
C SER A 17 22.42 7.84 -19.45
N SER A 18 22.56 9.05 -19.98
CA SER A 18 23.46 9.51 -21.04
C SER A 18 23.39 8.79 -22.40
N LEU A 19 22.83 9.48 -23.39
CA LEU A 19 23.36 9.58 -24.76
C LEU A 19 22.70 10.82 -25.38
N GLY A 20 23.52 11.81 -25.75
CA GLY A 20 23.06 13.15 -26.11
C GLY A 20 22.42 13.28 -27.50
N GLY A 21 21.85 14.46 -27.73
CA GLY A 21 21.77 15.08 -29.06
C GLY A 21 20.41 15.07 -29.76
N LYS A 22 19.79 16.27 -29.77
CA LYS A 22 19.00 16.92 -30.85
C LYS A 22 17.51 16.58 -31.06
N SER A 23 16.69 17.57 -30.68
CA SER A 23 15.65 18.33 -31.42
C SER A 23 14.54 17.66 -32.26
N GLU A 24 13.36 18.28 -32.09
CA GLU A 24 12.19 18.43 -33.01
C GLU A 24 11.26 17.22 -33.21
N TYR A 25 10.00 17.28 -32.72
CA TYR A 25 8.81 17.89 -33.33
C TYR A 25 8.44 17.33 -34.71
N GLN A 26 7.23 16.74 -34.77
CA GLN A 26 6.42 16.25 -35.91
C GLN A 26 6.43 14.73 -36.18
N GLU A 27 5.39 14.03 -35.69
CA GLU A 27 4.52 13.18 -36.53
C GLU A 27 3.32 12.71 -35.67
N SER A 28 2.23 13.47 -35.73
CA SER A 28 0.87 12.97 -35.50
C SER A 28 0.43 12.15 -36.72
N ASP A 29 -0.45 11.16 -36.50
CA ASP A 29 -1.25 10.44 -37.52
C ASP A 29 -0.79 9.08 -38.11
N LYS A 30 0.07 8.31 -37.44
CA LYS A 30 0.26 6.85 -37.74
C LYS A 30 -0.01 5.88 -36.58
N SER A 31 -0.73 6.33 -35.55
CA SER A 31 -0.70 5.75 -34.19
C SER A 31 -1.57 4.51 -33.91
N ARG A 32 -2.39 4.00 -34.84
CA ARG A 32 -3.33 2.90 -34.50
C ARG A 32 -2.87 1.47 -34.86
N ALA A 33 -2.01 1.27 -35.86
CA ALA A 33 -1.53 -0.07 -36.22
C ALA A 33 -0.27 -0.52 -35.46
N ASN A 34 0.50 0.41 -34.90
CA ASN A 34 1.81 0.15 -34.29
C ASN A 34 1.74 -0.16 -32.77
N ALA A 35 0.60 0.09 -32.12
CA ALA A 35 0.43 -0.12 -30.68
C ALA A 35 0.43 -1.61 -30.30
N ALA A 36 -0.18 -2.48 -31.11
CA ALA A 36 -0.26 -3.92 -30.80
C ALA A 36 1.09 -4.66 -30.94
N SER A 37 1.91 -4.26 -31.92
CA SER A 37 3.28 -4.76 -32.10
C SER A 37 4.22 -4.25 -30.99
N ARG A 38 4.04 -2.99 -30.56
CA ARG A 38 4.79 -2.42 -29.43
C ARG A 38 4.41 -3.07 -28.09
N SER A 39 3.13 -3.37 -27.83
CA SER A 39 2.68 -4.03 -26.57
C SER A 39 3.29 -5.42 -26.40
N SER A 40 3.39 -6.17 -27.48
CA SER A 40 3.98 -7.52 -27.48
C SER A 40 5.50 -7.48 -27.28
N SER A 41 6.20 -6.50 -27.86
CA SER A 41 7.63 -6.27 -27.64
C SER A 41 7.98 -5.79 -26.22
N LEU A 42 7.10 -5.00 -25.59
CA LEU A 42 7.29 -4.49 -24.22
C LEU A 42 6.90 -5.54 -23.16
N LEU A 43 5.88 -6.37 -23.41
CA LEU A 43 5.66 -7.61 -22.65
C LEU A 43 6.88 -8.51 -22.70
N ALA A 44 7.49 -8.66 -23.88
CA ALA A 44 8.73 -9.40 -24.02
C ALA A 44 9.90 -8.73 -23.27
N ALA A 45 9.93 -7.40 -23.17
CA ALA A 45 10.93 -6.65 -22.39
C ALA A 45 10.75 -6.79 -20.87
N ALA A 46 9.51 -6.76 -20.35
CA ALA A 46 9.22 -7.03 -18.94
C ALA A 46 9.44 -8.51 -18.58
N ARG A 47 9.04 -9.44 -19.46
CA ARG A 47 9.35 -10.88 -19.31
C ARG A 47 10.86 -11.17 -19.29
N ARG A 48 11.69 -10.30 -19.87
CA ARG A 48 13.16 -10.40 -19.82
C ARG A 48 13.76 -9.90 -18.50
N ARG A 49 13.00 -9.21 -17.63
CA ARG A 49 13.52 -8.61 -16.39
C ARG A 49 13.16 -9.43 -15.15
N ARG A 50 13.86 -10.57 -14.97
CA ARG A 50 13.73 -11.40 -13.76
C ARG A 50 14.37 -10.78 -12.50
N CYS A 51 15.00 -9.61 -12.58
CA CYS A 51 15.76 -8.98 -11.49
C CYS A 51 15.22 -7.59 -11.06
N LEU A 52 14.04 -7.18 -11.53
CA LEU A 52 13.50 -5.86 -11.15
C LEU A 52 13.02 -5.89 -9.70
N ARG A 53 13.66 -5.10 -8.83
CA ARG A 53 13.32 -5.00 -7.40
C ARG A 53 12.37 -3.86 -7.06
N ILE A 54 12.29 -2.85 -7.91
CA ILE A 54 11.47 -1.64 -7.70
C ILE A 54 10.59 -1.43 -8.93
N GLY A 55 9.27 -1.35 -8.74
CA GLY A 55 8.29 -1.05 -9.76
C GLY A 55 7.61 0.28 -9.44
N ARG A 56 7.70 1.23 -10.36
CA ARG A 56 7.01 2.53 -10.26
C ARG A 56 5.96 2.59 -11.36
N LEU A 57 4.71 2.69 -10.95
CA LEU A 57 3.53 2.76 -11.80
C LEU A 57 2.58 3.85 -11.29
N ALA A 58 3.12 4.87 -10.62
CA ALA A 58 2.31 5.94 -10.06
C ALA A 58 1.90 6.95 -11.13
N GLY A 59 0.69 7.50 -11.06
CA GLY A 59 0.24 8.54 -11.99
C GLY A 59 -0.04 8.05 -13.41
N THR A 60 -0.33 6.75 -13.58
CA THR A 60 -0.53 6.12 -14.90
C THR A 60 -1.99 5.88 -15.27
N GLU A 61 -2.92 6.47 -14.50
CA GLU A 61 -4.38 6.34 -14.69
C GLU A 61 -4.86 4.88 -14.73
N LEU A 62 -4.12 3.96 -14.08
CA LEU A 62 -4.45 2.54 -14.09
C LEU A 62 -5.78 2.29 -13.39
N LYS A 63 -6.72 1.69 -14.11
CA LYS A 63 -8.00 1.21 -13.54
C LYS A 63 -7.89 -0.21 -13.02
N GLU A 64 -7.10 -1.03 -13.70
CA GLU A 64 -6.87 -2.44 -13.39
C GLU A 64 -5.38 -2.74 -13.62
N MET A 65 -4.83 -3.68 -12.85
CA MET A 65 -3.50 -4.20 -13.13
C MET A 65 -3.56 -5.18 -14.30
N PRO A 66 -2.62 -5.12 -15.24
CA PRO A 66 -2.63 -6.08 -16.34
C PRO A 66 -2.32 -7.50 -15.87
N HIS A 67 -3.18 -8.43 -16.30
CA HIS A 67 -3.03 -9.83 -15.96
C HIS A 67 -1.63 -10.38 -16.31
N GLY A 68 -0.97 -10.94 -15.31
CA GLY A 68 0.35 -11.57 -15.45
C GLY A 68 1.55 -10.63 -15.60
N LEU A 69 1.37 -9.31 -15.42
CA LEU A 69 2.49 -8.37 -15.36
C LEU A 69 3.48 -8.78 -14.25
N LEU A 70 2.96 -9.13 -13.08
CA LEU A 70 3.77 -9.47 -11.90
C LEU A 70 4.28 -10.92 -11.90
N HIS A 71 3.69 -11.84 -12.68
CA HIS A 71 4.11 -13.25 -12.73
C HIS A 71 5.58 -13.44 -13.11
N SER A 72 6.15 -12.53 -13.89
CA SER A 72 7.56 -12.59 -14.31
C SER A 72 8.51 -11.79 -13.41
N LEU A 73 7.99 -10.96 -12.52
CA LEU A 73 8.73 -10.04 -11.65
C LEU A 73 8.90 -10.63 -10.25
N ILE A 74 9.34 -11.89 -10.17
CA ILE A 74 9.49 -12.65 -8.91
C ILE A 74 10.47 -12.03 -7.90
N THR A 75 11.29 -11.07 -8.32
CA THR A 75 12.26 -10.37 -7.45
C THR A 75 11.78 -8.98 -7.02
N LEU A 76 10.57 -8.58 -7.40
CA LEU A 76 10.00 -7.27 -7.07
C LEU A 76 9.74 -7.16 -5.58
N ARG A 77 10.36 -6.18 -4.92
CA ARG A 77 10.26 -5.93 -3.48
C ARG A 77 9.50 -4.65 -3.17
N HIS A 78 9.61 -3.63 -4.01
CA HIS A 78 8.96 -2.35 -3.79
C HIS A 78 8.06 -2.04 -4.98
N LEU A 79 6.78 -1.82 -4.73
CA LEU A 79 5.81 -1.49 -5.77
C LEU A 79 5.05 -0.21 -5.38
N ASN A 80 5.10 0.77 -6.27
CA ASN A 80 4.36 2.02 -6.13
C ASN A 80 3.27 2.10 -7.21
N LEU A 81 2.02 2.01 -6.77
CA LEU A 81 0.78 2.15 -7.54
C LEU A 81 -0.01 3.40 -7.16
N ALA A 82 0.63 4.39 -6.52
CA ALA A 82 -0.06 5.59 -6.07
C ALA A 82 -0.64 6.41 -7.22
N ASP A 83 -1.67 7.21 -6.97
CA ASP A 83 -2.21 8.17 -7.94
C ASP A 83 -2.67 7.47 -9.24
N ASN A 84 -3.45 6.40 -9.08
CA ASN A 84 -4.10 5.69 -10.16
C ASN A 84 -5.62 5.69 -9.93
N GLN A 85 -6.35 4.94 -10.75
CA GLN A 85 -7.81 4.85 -10.74
C GLN A 85 -8.28 3.47 -10.25
N LEU A 86 -7.50 2.82 -9.38
CA LEU A 86 -7.81 1.50 -8.84
C LEU A 86 -8.99 1.62 -7.87
N THR A 87 -10.09 0.92 -8.16
CA THR A 87 -11.28 0.86 -7.28
C THR A 87 -11.22 -0.26 -6.26
N GLU A 88 -10.28 -1.20 -6.43
CA GLU A 88 -10.00 -2.33 -5.55
C GLU A 88 -8.49 -2.62 -5.53
N VAL A 89 -8.03 -3.39 -4.55
CA VAL A 89 -6.64 -3.87 -4.56
C VAL A 89 -6.51 -4.96 -5.63
N PRO A 90 -5.59 -4.82 -6.60
CA PRO A 90 -5.58 -5.74 -7.73
C PRO A 90 -5.20 -7.18 -7.35
N PRO A 91 -5.97 -8.20 -7.78
CA PRO A 91 -5.74 -9.60 -7.41
C PRO A 91 -4.42 -10.16 -7.94
N GLU A 92 -3.81 -9.54 -8.95
CA GLU A 92 -2.47 -9.88 -9.44
C GLU A 92 -1.39 -9.75 -8.36
N LEU A 93 -1.63 -8.94 -7.33
CA LEU A 93 -0.72 -8.79 -6.18
C LEU A 93 -0.66 -10.05 -5.32
N HIS A 94 -1.68 -10.91 -5.35
CA HIS A 94 -1.77 -12.07 -4.47
C HIS A 94 -0.65 -13.10 -4.70
N ASN A 95 -0.17 -13.18 -5.95
CA ASN A 95 0.92 -14.06 -6.36
C ASN A 95 2.31 -13.44 -6.15
N SER A 96 2.37 -12.19 -5.68
CA SER A 96 3.61 -11.41 -5.56
C SER A 96 4.20 -11.48 -4.16
N HIS A 97 4.54 -12.70 -3.74
CA HIS A 97 5.02 -12.98 -2.37
C HIS A 97 6.31 -12.26 -1.98
N ALA A 98 7.09 -11.76 -2.94
CA ALA A 98 8.37 -11.09 -2.68
C ALA A 98 8.23 -9.59 -2.31
N ILE A 99 7.04 -9.01 -2.44
CA ILE A 99 6.83 -7.58 -2.18
C ILE A 99 6.96 -7.32 -0.67
N GLU A 100 7.86 -6.39 -0.33
CA GLU A 100 8.12 -5.89 1.02
C GLU A 100 7.51 -4.50 1.25
N THR A 101 7.30 -3.71 0.20
CA THR A 101 6.71 -2.37 0.27
C THR A 101 5.68 -2.16 -0.82
N LEU A 102 4.46 -1.80 -0.43
CA LEU A 102 3.35 -1.49 -1.33
C LEU A 102 2.80 -0.09 -1.04
N THR A 103 2.65 0.72 -2.08
CA THR A 103 2.01 2.04 -1.99
C THR A 103 0.82 2.10 -2.93
N LEU A 104 -0.37 2.31 -2.35
CA LEU A 104 -1.66 2.43 -3.04
C LEU A 104 -2.30 3.81 -2.83
N ASN A 105 -1.56 4.78 -2.30
CA ASN A 105 -2.07 6.11 -1.96
C ASN A 105 -2.82 6.76 -3.14
N LYS A 106 -3.82 7.61 -2.86
CA LYS A 106 -4.56 8.34 -3.89
C LYS A 106 -5.21 7.45 -4.95
N ASN A 107 -5.67 6.26 -4.57
CA ASN A 107 -6.54 5.45 -5.41
C ASN A 107 -7.99 5.50 -4.88
N PRO A 108 -9.00 5.45 -5.77
CA PRO A 108 -10.41 5.45 -5.39
C PRO A 108 -10.90 4.11 -4.82
N ILE A 109 -10.06 3.37 -4.09
CA ILE A 109 -10.40 2.11 -3.43
C ILE A 109 -11.47 2.38 -2.37
N LYS A 110 -12.56 1.60 -2.40
CA LYS A 110 -13.71 1.82 -1.52
C LYS A 110 -13.61 1.07 -0.20
N ASP A 111 -13.13 -0.15 -0.23
CA ASP A 111 -13.01 -1.02 0.93
C ASP A 111 -11.73 -1.83 0.88
N ILE A 112 -11.24 -2.17 2.07
CA ILE A 112 -10.20 -3.16 2.28
C ILE A 112 -10.83 -4.33 3.02
N ASN A 113 -10.64 -5.53 2.49
CA ASN A 113 -11.25 -6.77 2.96
C ASN A 113 -10.23 -7.93 2.97
N GLU A 114 -10.67 -9.11 3.40
CA GLU A 114 -9.82 -10.30 3.56
C GLU A 114 -9.06 -10.73 2.30
N ASP A 115 -9.61 -10.45 1.12
CA ASP A 115 -8.96 -10.78 -0.15
C ASP A 115 -7.94 -9.72 -0.57
N SER A 116 -8.06 -8.47 -0.11
CA SER A 116 -7.29 -7.31 -0.63
C SER A 116 -5.77 -7.50 -0.61
N PHE A 117 -5.21 -8.13 0.43
CA PHE A 117 -3.76 -8.34 0.55
C PHE A 117 -3.38 -9.80 0.69
N ARG A 118 -4.24 -10.69 0.23
CA ARG A 118 -4.07 -12.13 0.36
C ARG A 118 -2.72 -12.59 -0.20
N GLY A 119 -1.96 -13.37 0.57
CA GLY A 119 -0.70 -13.96 0.12
C GLY A 119 0.51 -13.03 0.19
N MET A 120 0.35 -11.77 0.63
CA MET A 120 1.44 -10.80 0.76
C MET A 120 2.25 -10.99 2.07
N VAL A 121 2.70 -12.22 2.32
CA VAL A 121 3.31 -12.65 3.59
C VAL A 121 4.63 -11.95 3.96
N ASN A 122 5.33 -11.37 2.98
CA ASN A 122 6.58 -10.63 3.20
C ASN A 122 6.39 -9.11 3.25
N LEU A 123 5.16 -8.61 3.14
CA LEU A 123 4.89 -7.18 3.13
C LEU A 123 5.22 -6.58 4.50
N ARG A 124 6.13 -5.59 4.51
CA ARG A 124 6.60 -4.91 5.74
C ARG A 124 6.02 -3.51 5.86
N VAL A 125 5.81 -2.82 4.74
CA VAL A 125 5.32 -1.44 4.70
C VAL A 125 4.14 -1.35 3.74
N LEU A 126 2.98 -0.96 4.26
CA LEU A 126 1.78 -0.70 3.48
C LEU A 126 1.39 0.76 3.60
N ASN A 127 1.27 1.45 2.47
CA ASN A 127 0.74 2.81 2.40
C ASN A 127 -0.59 2.83 1.64
N ILE A 128 -1.65 3.18 2.37
CA ILE A 128 -3.05 3.31 1.91
C ILE A 128 -3.62 4.65 2.40
N ALA A 129 -2.97 5.75 2.00
CA ALA A 129 -3.29 7.10 2.44
C ALA A 129 -3.93 7.94 1.31
N TYR A 130 -4.67 8.98 1.68
CA TYR A 130 -5.33 9.89 0.73
C TYR A 130 -6.28 9.18 -0.25
N MET A 131 -6.96 8.13 0.18
CA MET A 131 -7.93 7.38 -0.62
C MET A 131 -9.31 8.04 -0.49
N PRO A 132 -9.83 8.69 -1.56
CA PRO A 132 -11.02 9.53 -1.47
C PRO A 132 -12.32 8.75 -1.20
N ASN A 133 -12.32 7.44 -1.46
CA ASN A 133 -13.51 6.59 -1.36
C ASN A 133 -13.42 5.52 -0.27
N LEU A 134 -12.29 5.41 0.46
CA LEU A 134 -12.15 4.36 1.46
C LEU A 134 -13.10 4.65 2.63
N GLU A 135 -14.06 3.76 2.85
CA GLU A 135 -15.10 3.93 3.87
C GLU A 135 -14.88 3.05 5.11
N TYR A 136 -14.40 1.81 4.90
CA TYR A 136 -14.21 0.84 5.98
C TYR A 136 -13.08 -0.16 5.68
N ILE A 137 -12.53 -0.74 6.75
CA ILE A 137 -11.59 -1.87 6.72
C ILE A 137 -12.23 -3.03 7.48
N SER A 138 -12.49 -4.14 6.79
CA SER A 138 -13.24 -5.30 7.29
C SER A 138 -12.38 -6.28 8.08
N ASP A 139 -13.02 -7.23 8.74
CA ASP A 139 -12.38 -8.35 9.44
C ASP A 139 -11.37 -9.07 8.53
N ASN A 140 -10.30 -9.59 9.13
CA ASN A 140 -9.26 -10.38 8.47
C ASN A 140 -8.51 -9.68 7.32
N SER A 141 -8.76 -8.39 7.08
CA SER A 141 -8.14 -7.60 5.99
C SER A 141 -6.62 -7.65 5.95
N PHE A 142 -5.98 -7.81 7.09
CA PHE A 142 -4.53 -7.88 7.21
C PHE A 142 -4.04 -9.23 7.73
N SER A 143 -4.91 -10.23 7.92
CA SER A 143 -4.62 -11.55 8.50
C SER A 143 -3.36 -12.24 7.95
N THR A 144 -3.08 -12.08 6.65
CA THR A 144 -1.94 -12.71 5.97
C THR A 144 -0.63 -11.92 6.06
N LEU A 145 -0.67 -10.68 6.55
CA LEU A 145 0.46 -9.75 6.58
C LEU A 145 1.39 -9.97 7.78
N VAL A 146 1.85 -11.21 7.98
CA VAL A 146 2.63 -11.66 9.15
C VAL A 146 3.96 -10.94 9.34
N ALA A 147 4.47 -10.26 8.31
CA ALA A 147 5.70 -9.47 8.34
C ALA A 147 5.47 -7.95 8.45
N LEU A 148 4.22 -7.49 8.56
CA LEU A 148 3.88 -6.06 8.52
C LEU A 148 4.47 -5.32 9.72
N ARG A 149 5.29 -4.31 9.44
CA ARG A 149 5.92 -3.44 10.43
C ARG A 149 5.29 -2.05 10.46
N VAL A 150 4.89 -1.54 9.31
CA VAL A 150 4.39 -0.17 9.17
C VAL A 150 3.10 -0.14 8.37
N LEU A 151 2.03 0.35 9.01
CA LEU A 151 0.74 0.59 8.36
C LEU A 151 0.47 2.10 8.32
N ARG A 152 0.48 2.68 7.12
CA ARG A 152 0.13 4.09 6.88
C ARG A 152 -1.23 4.19 6.22
N CYS A 153 -2.25 4.52 7.02
CA CYS A 153 -3.64 4.70 6.60
C CYS A 153 -4.11 6.09 7.05
N ARG A 154 -3.54 7.14 6.43
CA ARG A 154 -3.78 8.54 6.82
C ARG A 154 -4.61 9.29 5.79
N ASN A 155 -5.31 10.32 6.22
CA ASN A 155 -6.01 11.26 5.34
C ASN A 155 -7.02 10.58 4.41
N ASN A 156 -7.69 9.53 4.89
CA ASN A 156 -8.83 8.90 4.21
C ASN A 156 -10.11 9.47 4.83
N GLU A 157 -10.55 10.62 4.31
CA GLU A 157 -11.62 11.44 4.90
C GLU A 157 -12.98 10.73 5.01
N ARG A 158 -13.19 9.62 4.30
CA ARG A 158 -14.41 8.81 4.40
C ARG A 158 -14.29 7.58 5.29
N LEU A 159 -13.07 7.25 5.75
CA LEU A 159 -12.83 6.06 6.56
C LEU A 159 -13.41 6.28 7.95
N TRP A 160 -14.56 5.67 8.21
CA TRP A 160 -15.31 5.86 9.46
C TRP A 160 -15.26 4.63 10.38
N SER A 161 -14.87 3.47 9.85
CA SER A 161 -14.78 2.21 10.61
C SER A 161 -13.53 1.41 10.27
N VAL A 162 -12.86 0.91 11.30
CA VAL A 162 -11.84 -0.14 11.22
C VAL A 162 -12.30 -1.25 12.15
N SER A 163 -12.43 -2.47 11.63
CA SER A 163 -12.86 -3.60 12.45
C SER A 163 -11.86 -3.90 13.59
N PRO A 164 -12.32 -4.33 14.78
CA PRO A 164 -11.45 -4.89 15.81
C PRO A 164 -10.69 -6.14 15.36
N HIS A 165 -11.15 -6.82 14.30
CA HIS A 165 -10.65 -8.13 13.86
C HIS A 165 -9.79 -8.05 12.58
N ILE A 166 -9.23 -6.87 12.25
CA ILE A 166 -8.42 -6.71 11.03
C ILE A 166 -7.16 -7.58 10.99
N PHE A 167 -6.63 -7.98 12.16
CA PHE A 167 -5.44 -8.81 12.31
C PHE A 167 -5.75 -10.22 12.83
N ASP A 168 -7.02 -10.62 12.89
CA ASP A 168 -7.40 -11.98 13.26
C ASP A 168 -6.71 -12.99 12.33
N GLY A 169 -6.30 -14.14 12.87
CA GLY A 169 -5.52 -15.16 12.17
C GLY A 169 -4.00 -15.00 12.22
N MET A 170 -3.47 -13.90 12.77
CA MET A 170 -2.04 -13.79 13.09
C MET A 170 -1.68 -14.56 14.37
N ASP A 171 -0.51 -15.20 14.38
CA ASP A 171 -0.01 -15.91 15.56
C ASP A 171 0.46 -14.93 16.64
N THR A 172 -0.35 -14.83 17.71
CA THR A 172 -0.08 -14.04 18.91
C THR A 172 0.37 -14.89 20.10
N SER A 173 0.52 -16.21 19.92
CA SER A 173 0.79 -17.17 21.01
C SER A 173 2.08 -16.89 21.79
N ARG A 174 3.06 -16.25 21.13
CA ARG A 174 4.35 -15.87 21.71
C ARG A 174 4.33 -14.52 22.44
N GLY A 175 3.18 -13.84 22.45
CA GLY A 175 3.05 -12.50 23.02
C GLY A 175 3.86 -11.45 22.25
N ILE A 176 4.08 -11.64 20.94
CA ILE A 176 4.82 -10.71 20.09
C ILE A 176 3.95 -10.40 18.89
N PHE A 177 3.85 -9.12 18.53
CA PHE A 177 3.14 -8.67 17.33
C PHE A 177 4.12 -7.99 16.35
N PRO A 178 3.99 -8.21 15.02
CA PRO A 178 4.98 -7.70 14.09
C PRO A 178 4.87 -6.17 13.89
N LEU A 179 3.69 -5.59 14.05
CA LEU A 179 3.47 -4.17 13.78
C LEU A 179 4.28 -3.30 14.75
N GLN A 180 4.95 -2.29 14.21
CA GLN A 180 5.79 -1.34 14.94
C GLN A 180 5.26 0.09 14.86
N GLU A 181 4.73 0.48 13.69
CA GLU A 181 4.22 1.82 13.45
C GLU A 181 2.81 1.78 12.86
N LEU A 182 1.89 2.52 13.49
CA LEU A 182 0.51 2.67 13.04
C LEU A 182 0.15 4.13 12.87
N PHE A 183 -0.28 4.49 11.66
CA PHE A 183 -0.71 5.85 11.34
C PHE A 183 -2.14 5.84 10.82
N LEU A 184 -3.06 6.34 11.63
CA LEU A 184 -4.50 6.47 11.33
C LEU A 184 -4.97 7.93 11.42
N SER A 185 -4.07 8.91 11.35
CA SER A 185 -4.45 10.32 11.45
C SER A 185 -5.18 10.85 10.21
N GLY A 186 -6.09 11.80 10.41
CA GLY A 186 -6.83 12.45 9.33
C GLY A 186 -7.92 11.59 8.71
N ASN A 187 -8.49 10.65 9.47
CA ASN A 187 -9.64 9.87 9.01
C ASN A 187 -10.94 10.36 9.68
N ASN A 188 -12.05 9.69 9.43
CA ASN A 188 -13.36 10.01 10.02
C ASN A 188 -13.75 9.03 11.14
N LEU A 189 -12.76 8.49 11.85
CA LEU A 189 -12.99 7.49 12.89
C LEU A 189 -13.57 8.17 14.15
N THR A 190 -14.70 7.65 14.61
CA THR A 190 -15.32 8.13 15.87
C THR A 190 -14.99 7.25 17.08
N THR A 191 -14.52 6.03 16.83
CA THR A 191 -14.15 5.03 17.83
C THR A 191 -13.09 4.11 17.23
N LEU A 192 -12.29 3.49 18.10
CA LEU A 192 -11.33 2.44 17.76
C LEU A 192 -11.27 1.46 18.92
N ALA A 193 -11.50 0.18 18.64
CA ALA A 193 -11.53 -0.84 19.67
C ALA A 193 -10.10 -1.16 20.16
N ALA A 194 -9.93 -1.48 21.45
CA ALA A 194 -8.63 -1.84 22.01
C ALA A 194 -8.09 -3.13 21.37
N GLU A 195 -8.99 -4.00 20.93
CA GLU A 195 -8.71 -5.28 20.29
C GLU A 195 -8.16 -5.12 18.86
N THR A 196 -8.35 -3.95 18.23
CA THR A 196 -7.92 -3.68 16.85
C THR A 196 -6.44 -3.95 16.62
N VAL A 197 -5.59 -3.74 17.62
CA VAL A 197 -4.16 -4.08 17.56
C VAL A 197 -3.80 -4.91 18.79
N PRO A 198 -3.37 -6.16 18.63
CA PRO A 198 -2.78 -6.92 19.72
C PRO A 198 -1.52 -6.22 20.26
N PHE A 199 -1.40 -6.13 21.58
CA PHE A 199 -0.20 -5.60 22.25
C PHE A 199 0.20 -4.19 21.79
N TRP A 200 -0.73 -3.23 21.86
CA TRP A 200 -0.48 -1.81 21.56
C TRP A 200 0.80 -1.25 22.21
N ASP A 201 1.17 -1.71 23.41
CA ASP A 201 2.38 -1.35 24.16
C ASP A 201 3.70 -1.71 23.46
N GLN A 202 3.66 -2.64 22.49
CA GLN A 202 4.80 -3.02 21.66
C GLN A 202 5.07 -2.07 20.51
N LEU A 203 4.09 -1.23 20.14
CA LEU A 203 4.28 -0.23 19.09
C LEU A 203 5.38 0.77 19.48
N LEU A 204 6.13 1.20 18.48
CA LEU A 204 7.15 2.24 18.59
C LEU A 204 6.54 3.61 18.30
N GLN A 205 5.58 3.65 17.37
CA GLN A 205 4.93 4.88 16.96
C GLN A 205 3.46 4.70 16.64
N VAL A 206 2.63 5.61 17.16
CA VAL A 206 1.20 5.65 16.92
C VAL A 206 0.77 7.09 16.61
N GLN A 207 0.02 7.28 15.53
CA GLN A 207 -0.62 8.57 15.20
C GLN A 207 -2.12 8.36 14.99
N LEU A 208 -2.93 8.85 15.93
CA LEU A 208 -4.40 8.77 15.89
C LEU A 208 -5.08 10.15 15.83
N HIS A 209 -4.31 11.25 15.81
CA HIS A 209 -4.85 12.62 15.79
C HIS A 209 -5.71 12.90 14.53
N ASP A 210 -6.40 14.04 14.50
CA ASP A 210 -7.25 14.45 13.36
C ASP A 210 -8.31 13.40 12.99
N ASN A 211 -9.01 12.89 14.01
CA ASN A 211 -10.19 12.06 13.87
C ASN A 211 -11.26 12.59 14.84
N PRO A 212 -12.56 12.49 14.50
CA PRO A 212 -13.67 12.90 15.37
C PRO A 212 -13.93 11.93 16.52
N TRP A 213 -12.91 11.65 17.34
CA TRP A 213 -13.00 10.72 18.47
C TRP A 213 -14.08 11.12 19.46
N ARG A 214 -14.88 10.14 19.90
CA ARG A 214 -15.85 10.33 20.97
C ARG A 214 -15.18 10.31 22.35
N CYS A 215 -15.56 11.22 23.21
CA CYS A 215 -15.12 11.21 24.61
C CYS A 215 -16.07 10.35 25.46
N ASP A 216 -16.04 9.03 25.28
CA ASP A 216 -16.84 8.08 26.06
C ASP A 216 -16.02 6.85 26.50
N CYS A 217 -16.61 5.98 27.32
CA CYS A 217 -15.92 4.85 27.93
C CYS A 217 -15.35 3.86 26.92
N ARG A 218 -15.82 3.84 25.66
CA ARG A 218 -15.27 2.93 24.63
C ARG A 218 -13.84 3.29 24.25
N LEU A 219 -13.45 4.55 24.42
CA LEU A 219 -12.11 5.03 24.13
C LEU A 219 -11.25 5.25 25.40
N GLN A 220 -11.70 4.77 26.56
CA GLN A 220 -10.96 4.91 27.81
C GLN A 220 -9.55 4.29 27.73
N TRP A 221 -9.41 3.16 27.02
CA TRP A 221 -8.12 2.51 26.80
C TRP A 221 -7.10 3.43 26.13
N MET A 222 -7.54 4.32 25.22
CA MET A 222 -6.65 5.26 24.53
C MET A 222 -6.08 6.26 25.53
N VAL A 223 -6.91 6.75 26.46
CA VAL A 223 -6.48 7.69 27.50
C VAL A 223 -5.49 7.02 28.45
N ASP A 224 -5.73 5.75 28.80
CA ASP A 224 -4.91 5.01 29.74
C ASP A 224 -3.55 4.54 29.17
N LEU A 225 -3.47 4.40 27.84
CA LEU A 225 -2.34 3.81 27.13
C LEU A 225 -1.50 4.79 26.30
N LEU A 226 -2.13 5.69 25.54
CA LEU A 226 -1.40 6.55 24.59
C LEU A 226 -0.30 7.42 25.25
N PRO A 227 -0.48 7.98 26.46
CA PRO A 227 0.59 8.74 27.12
C PRO A 227 1.88 7.92 27.29
N LYS A 228 1.75 6.65 27.70
CA LYS A 228 2.88 5.73 27.90
C LYS A 228 3.62 5.42 26.60
N LEU A 229 2.88 5.33 25.50
CA LEU A 229 3.44 5.10 24.17
C LEU A 229 4.23 6.31 23.65
N VAL A 230 3.73 7.53 23.90
CA VAL A 230 4.40 8.77 23.50
C VAL A 230 5.74 8.93 24.24
N GLU A 231 5.76 8.67 25.55
CA GLU A 231 6.98 8.71 26.37
C GLU A 231 8.03 7.68 25.92
N LYS A 232 7.59 6.46 25.60
CA LYS A 232 8.46 5.41 25.05
C LYS A 232 9.09 5.83 23.71
N GLY A 233 8.29 6.40 22.81
CA GLY A 233 8.78 6.84 21.50
C GLY A 233 9.81 7.97 21.57
N GLN A 234 9.68 8.89 22.53
CA GLN A 234 10.67 9.95 22.75
C GLN A 234 12.00 9.40 23.29
N THR A 235 11.94 8.50 24.27
CA THR A 235 13.14 7.92 24.89
C THR A 235 13.93 7.00 23.96
N GLU A 236 13.28 6.35 22.99
CA GLU A 236 13.97 5.56 21.96
C GLU A 236 14.60 6.44 20.88
N ALA A 237 13.98 7.58 20.51
CA ALA A 237 14.54 8.52 19.53
C ALA A 237 15.84 9.17 20.03
N GLU A 238 15.95 9.46 21.32
CA GLU A 238 17.14 10.05 21.95
C GLU A 238 18.32 9.06 22.07
N ARG A 239 18.07 7.75 22.00
CA ARG A 239 19.13 6.72 22.07
C ARG A 239 19.81 6.44 20.72
N VAL A 240 19.29 6.99 19.63
CA VAL A 240 19.79 6.77 18.26
C VAL A 240 20.56 7.98 17.71
N THR A 241 20.54 9.11 18.41
CA THR A 241 21.38 10.30 18.17
C THR A 241 22.60 10.32 19.07
#